data_AF-A0A962ZJK6-F1
#
_entry.id   AF-A0A962ZJK6-F1
#
_cell.length_a   1.000
_cell.length_b   1.000
_cell.length_c   1.000
_cell.angle_alpha   90.00
_cell.angle_beta   90.00
_cell.angle_gamma   90.00
#
_symmetry.space_group_name_H-M   'P 1'
#
loop_
_entity.id
_entity.type
_entity.pdbx_description
1 polymer ?
#
loop_
_entity_poly.entity_id
_entity_poly.type
_entity_poly.pdbx_seq_one_letter_code
_entity_poly.pdbx_strand_id
1 'polypeptide(L)'
;PFLWGSKRTGPDLARVGKRYSDAWHRAHLYNPRDVVPESNMPAFPWLFESDLNGAQTGKKMAALRSVGVPYTDEDIAGAAAAVEGSKEIDALVAYLQQLGTLVTARR
;
A
#
# COMPACT_ATOMS: atom_id res chain seq x y z
N PRO A 1 13.31 -4.92 1.74
CA PRO A 1 13.30 -6.26 2.40
C PRO A 1 12.08 -7.06 1.89
N PHE A 2 12.06 -8.37 2.08
CA PHE A 2 10.88 -9.18 1.76
C PHE A 2 9.80 -9.04 2.85
N LEU A 3 8.52 -9.14 2.48
CA LEU A 3 7.36 -9.02 3.38
C LEU A 3 6.56 -10.33 3.46
N TRP A 4 7.25 -11.47 3.41
CA TRP A 4 6.61 -12.78 3.57
C TRP A 4 6.24 -12.98 5.03
N GLY A 5 4.97 -13.30 5.27
CA GLY A 5 4.50 -13.57 6.62
C GLY A 5 5.04 -14.90 7.15
N SER A 6 5.35 -14.93 8.44
CA SER A 6 5.63 -16.17 9.20
C SER A 6 4.42 -16.65 10.01
N LYS A 7 3.36 -15.83 10.10
CA LYS A 7 2.11 -16.10 10.82
C LYS A 7 0.92 -15.50 10.07
N ARG A 8 -0.26 -16.10 10.25
CA ARG A 8 -1.54 -15.62 9.72
C ARG A 8 -2.55 -15.43 10.86
N THR A 9 -2.59 -14.22 11.42
CA THR A 9 -3.70 -13.79 12.29
C THR A 9 -4.88 -13.31 11.45
N GLY A 10 -4.60 -12.60 10.36
CA GLY A 10 -5.54 -12.36 9.27
C GLY A 10 -5.19 -13.16 8.00
N PRO A 11 -5.96 -12.99 6.91
CA PRO A 11 -5.69 -13.64 5.64
C PRO A 11 -4.36 -13.24 5.00
N ASP A 12 -3.91 -14.04 4.05
CA ASP A 12 -2.76 -13.72 3.21
C ASP A 12 -3.07 -12.57 2.23
N LEU A 13 -2.13 -11.64 2.06
CA LEU A 13 -2.31 -10.45 1.22
C LEU A 13 -1.57 -10.52 -0.12
N ALA A 14 -0.80 -11.57 -0.41
CA ALA A 14 0.09 -11.62 -1.57
C ALA A 14 -0.64 -11.50 -2.92
N ARG A 15 -1.97 -11.72 -2.94
CA ARG A 15 -2.83 -11.62 -4.12
C ARG A 15 -4.15 -10.90 -3.85
N VAL A 16 -4.13 -9.86 -2.99
CA VAL A 16 -5.34 -9.07 -2.69
C VAL A 16 -5.65 -8.02 -3.76
N GLY A 17 -4.68 -7.68 -4.63
CA GLY A 17 -4.86 -6.68 -5.67
C GLY A 17 -6.07 -6.97 -6.55
N LYS A 18 -6.92 -5.96 -6.75
CA LYS A 18 -8.18 -6.00 -7.52
C LYS A 18 -9.23 -6.98 -7.01
N ARG A 19 -9.04 -7.61 -5.84
CA ARG A 19 -10.03 -8.52 -5.24
C ARG A 19 -11.16 -7.77 -4.54
N TYR A 20 -10.85 -6.61 -3.95
CA TYR A 20 -11.79 -5.73 -3.29
C TYR A 20 -11.67 -4.32 -3.87
N SER A 21 -12.75 -3.54 -3.79
CA SER A 21 -12.74 -2.15 -4.26
C SER A 21 -11.95 -1.26 -3.29
N ASP A 22 -11.48 -0.12 -3.79
CA ASP A 22 -10.81 0.90 -2.95
C ASP A 22 -11.72 1.38 -1.83
N ALA A 23 -13.03 1.52 -2.09
CA ALA A 23 -14.02 1.87 -1.09
C ALA A 23 -14.12 0.80 0.01
N TRP A 24 -14.08 -0.49 -0.34
CA TRP A 24 -14.05 -1.57 0.64
C TRP A 24 -12.77 -1.51 1.48
N HIS A 25 -11.61 -1.30 0.85
CA HIS A 25 -10.34 -1.16 1.58
C HIS A 25 -10.37 0.02 2.56
N ARG A 26 -10.91 1.17 2.16
CA ARG A 26 -11.08 2.33 3.04
C ARG A 26 -12.01 2.01 4.21
N ALA A 27 -13.21 1.47 3.95
CA ALA A 27 -14.15 1.11 5.01
C ALA A 27 -13.54 0.11 6.00
N HIS A 28 -12.90 -0.95 5.47
CA HIS A 28 -12.25 -1.97 6.28
C HIS A 28 -11.07 -1.42 7.10
N LEU A 29 -10.26 -0.52 6.56
CA LEU A 29 -9.15 0.08 7.31
C LEU A 29 -9.62 1.11 8.34
N TYR A 30 -10.69 1.86 8.04
CA TYR A 30 -11.28 2.81 8.98
C TYR A 30 -11.83 2.09 10.20
N ASN A 31 -12.65 1.06 9.98
CA ASN A 31 -13.14 0.18 11.03
C ASN A 31 -13.47 -1.21 10.44
N PRO A 32 -12.62 -2.22 10.67
CA PRO A 32 -12.81 -3.55 10.10
C PRO A 32 -14.15 -4.20 10.46
N ARG A 33 -14.67 -3.88 11.65
CA ARG A 33 -15.91 -4.46 12.21
C ARG A 33 -17.17 -3.97 11.50
N ASP A 34 -17.09 -2.87 10.75
CA ASP A 34 -18.24 -2.35 10.00
C ASP A 34 -18.53 -3.17 8.74
N VAL A 35 -17.52 -3.84 8.18
CA VAL A 35 -17.66 -4.67 6.97
C VAL A 35 -17.38 -6.15 7.20
N VAL A 36 -16.72 -6.49 8.32
CA VAL A 36 -16.49 -7.86 8.79
C VAL A 36 -16.69 -7.86 10.31
N PRO A 37 -17.91 -8.10 10.82
CA PRO A 37 -18.26 -7.94 12.25
C PRO A 37 -17.36 -8.71 13.22
N GLU A 38 -16.89 -9.89 12.83
CA GLU A 38 -16.02 -10.77 13.60
C GLU A 38 -14.52 -10.45 13.48
N SER A 39 -14.15 -9.39 12.76
CA SER A 39 -12.75 -9.04 12.51
C SER A 39 -12.01 -8.74 13.81
N ASN A 40 -10.86 -9.39 13.99
CA ASN A 40 -9.91 -9.10 15.06
C ASN A 40 -8.88 -8.03 14.67
N MET A 41 -8.93 -7.51 13.43
CA MET A 41 -8.00 -6.50 12.95
C MET A 41 -8.23 -5.17 13.73
N PRO A 42 -7.15 -4.47 14.12
CA PRO A 42 -7.27 -3.11 14.66
C PRO A 42 -7.83 -2.13 13.63
N ALA A 43 -8.51 -1.08 14.10
CA ALA A 43 -8.90 0.05 13.28
C ALA A 43 -7.70 0.97 13.04
N PHE A 44 -7.60 1.56 11.84
CA PHE A 44 -6.55 2.50 11.44
C PHE A 44 -7.10 3.87 10.96
N PRO A 45 -7.99 4.54 11.73
CA PRO A 45 -8.66 5.77 11.29
C PRO A 45 -7.69 6.94 11.07
N TRP A 46 -6.54 6.98 11.76
CA TRP A 46 -5.55 8.04 11.62
C TRP A 46 -4.97 8.15 10.20
N LEU A 47 -5.02 7.08 9.40
CA LEU A 47 -4.58 7.10 8.00
C LEU A 47 -5.41 8.06 7.13
N PHE A 48 -6.61 8.44 7.59
CA PHE A 48 -7.50 9.40 6.93
C PHE A 48 -7.21 10.85 7.34
N GLU A 49 -6.39 11.04 8.38
CA GLU A 49 -6.03 12.36 8.90
C GLU A 49 -4.64 12.76 8.41
N SER A 50 -3.70 11.81 8.33
CA SER A 50 -2.31 12.06 7.93
C SER A 50 -2.15 12.32 6.43
N ASP A 51 -1.52 13.44 6.09
CA ASP A 51 -1.15 13.80 4.72
C ASP A 51 0.31 13.42 4.41
N LEU A 52 0.55 13.00 3.17
CA LEU A 52 1.89 12.72 2.65
C LEU A 52 2.51 13.99 2.08
N ASN A 53 3.70 14.35 2.58
CA ASN A 53 4.47 15.50 2.10
C ASN A 53 5.46 15.16 0.97
N GLY A 54 5.64 13.88 0.63
CA GLY A 54 6.52 13.43 -0.45
C GLY A 54 8.02 13.69 -0.28
N ALA A 55 8.47 14.37 0.79
CA ALA A 55 9.83 14.89 0.93
C ALA A 55 10.92 13.80 0.91
N GLN A 56 10.57 12.56 1.25
CA GLN A 56 11.49 11.42 1.29
C GLN A 56 11.30 10.44 0.12
N THR A 57 10.30 10.63 -0.74
CA THR A 57 9.95 9.64 -1.78
C THR A 57 11.09 9.48 -2.78
N GLY A 58 11.61 10.59 -3.33
CA GLY A 58 12.75 10.54 -4.25
C GLY A 58 14.01 9.93 -3.63
N LYS A 59 14.30 10.25 -2.36
CA LYS A 59 15.44 9.65 -1.62
C LYS A 59 15.29 8.13 -1.44
N LYS A 60 14.08 7.67 -1.11
CA LYS A 60 13.77 6.23 -1.00
C LYS A 60 13.92 5.53 -2.35
N MET A 61 13.46 6.14 -3.44
CA MET A 61 13.60 5.58 -4.79
C MET A 61 15.06 5.51 -5.24
N ALA A 62 15.86 6.54 -4.96
CA ALA A 62 17.30 6.52 -5.21
C ALA A 62 18.02 5.41 -4.40
N ALA A 63 17.64 5.21 -3.14
CA ALA A 63 18.16 4.12 -2.30
C ALA A 63 17.69 2.74 -2.78
N LEU A 64 16.48 2.61 -3.31
CA LEU A 64 16.01 1.37 -3.93
C LEU A 64 16.75 1.09 -5.25
N ARG A 65 17.09 2.15 -6.00
CA ARG A 65 17.90 2.04 -7.20
C ARG A 65 19.30 1.52 -6.92
N SER A 66 19.94 1.97 -5.83
CA SER A 66 21.28 1.47 -5.47
C SER A 66 21.29 -0.03 -5.11
N VAL A 67 20.14 -0.60 -4.73
CA VAL A 67 20.00 -2.05 -4.49
C VAL A 67 19.37 -2.81 -5.66
N GLY A 68 19.27 -2.19 -6.84
CA GLY A 68 18.94 -2.85 -8.10
C GLY A 68 17.50 -2.65 -8.62
N VAL A 69 16.68 -1.82 -7.98
CA VAL A 69 15.35 -1.48 -8.52
C VAL A 69 15.50 -0.48 -9.68
N PRO A 70 14.96 -0.74 -10.89
CA PRO A 70 15.26 0.05 -12.08
C PRO A 70 14.42 1.34 -12.18
N TYR A 71 14.50 2.22 -11.18
CA TYR A 71 13.88 3.56 -11.25
C TYR A 71 14.66 4.47 -12.20
N THR A 72 13.95 5.21 -13.05
CA THR A 72 14.56 6.23 -13.92
C THR A 72 14.82 7.54 -13.18
N ASP A 73 15.55 8.46 -13.80
CA ASP A 73 15.76 9.80 -13.23
C ASP A 73 14.44 10.60 -13.22
N GLU A 74 13.58 10.39 -14.21
CA GLU A 74 12.24 10.98 -14.27
C GLU A 74 11.36 10.49 -13.12
N ASP A 75 11.39 9.18 -12.83
CA ASP A 75 10.66 8.60 -11.69
C ASP A 75 11.06 9.31 -10.38
N ILE A 76 12.36 9.49 -10.15
CA ILE A 76 12.90 10.09 -8.92
C ILE A 76 12.60 11.60 -8.86
N ALA A 77 12.71 12.32 -9.98
CA ALA A 77 12.46 13.75 -10.06
C ALA A 77 10.97 14.08 -9.83
N GLY A 78 10.06 13.27 -10.36
CA GLY A 78 8.60 13.43 -10.19
C GLY A 78 8.03 12.88 -8.88
N ALA A 79 8.83 12.13 -8.11
CA ALA A 79 8.37 11.33 -6.98
C ALA A 79 7.64 12.11 -5.88
N ALA A 80 8.12 13.31 -5.55
CA ALA A 80 7.52 14.13 -4.49
C ALA A 80 6.14 14.65 -4.92
N ALA A 81 6.07 15.26 -6.10
CA ALA A 81 4.82 15.78 -6.67
C ALA A 81 3.78 14.67 -6.90
N ALA A 82 4.21 13.46 -7.23
CA ALA A 82 3.32 12.32 -7.46
C ALA A 82 2.55 11.86 -6.20
N VAL A 83 3.03 12.20 -5.00
CA VAL A 83 2.38 11.79 -3.73
C VAL A 83 1.96 12.97 -2.86
N GLU A 84 2.30 14.19 -3.25
CA GLU A 84 1.99 15.40 -2.51
C GLU A 84 0.48 15.57 -2.34
N GLY A 85 0.03 15.85 -1.12
CA GLY A 85 -1.39 16.06 -0.80
C GLY A 85 -2.24 14.79 -0.80
N SER A 86 -1.66 13.62 -1.10
CA SER A 86 -2.33 12.34 -0.90
C SER A 86 -2.36 11.99 0.59
N LYS A 87 -3.41 11.32 1.05
CA LYS A 87 -3.47 10.82 2.42
C LYS A 87 -2.74 9.50 2.56
N GLU A 88 -2.32 9.16 3.76
CA GLU A 88 -1.69 7.86 4.04
C GLU A 88 -2.60 6.69 3.63
N ILE A 89 -3.93 6.83 3.81
CA ILE A 89 -4.90 5.83 3.36
C ILE A 89 -4.85 5.62 1.84
N ASP A 90 -4.66 6.67 1.04
CA ASP A 90 -4.60 6.57 -0.42
C ASP A 90 -3.39 5.75 -0.85
N ALA A 91 -2.23 6.03 -0.25
CA ALA A 91 -1.01 5.28 -0.52
C ALA A 91 -1.09 3.82 -0.08
N LEU A 92 -1.71 3.53 1.07
CA LEU A 92 -1.88 2.16 1.53
C LEU A 92 -2.81 1.36 0.62
N VAL A 93 -3.92 1.98 0.17
CA VAL A 93 -4.83 1.35 -0.80
C VAL A 93 -4.11 1.09 -2.12
N ALA A 94 -3.36 2.07 -2.65
CA ALA A 94 -2.57 1.91 -3.87
C ALA A 94 -1.57 0.75 -3.76
N TYR A 95 -0.89 0.62 -2.62
CA TYR A 95 0.00 -0.52 -2.34
C TYR A 95 -0.75 -1.86 -2.36
N LEU A 96 -1.86 -1.97 -1.63
CA LEU A 96 -2.66 -3.20 -1.56
C LEU A 96 -3.22 -3.60 -2.93
N GLN A 97 -3.66 -2.63 -3.73
CA GLN A 97 -4.20 -2.88 -5.06
C GLN A 97 -3.17 -3.44 -6.05
N GLN A 98 -1.88 -3.23 -5.81
CA GLN A 98 -0.80 -3.75 -6.65
C GLN A 98 -0.34 -5.16 -6.25
N LEU A 99 -0.71 -5.66 -5.06
CA LEU A 99 -0.23 -6.95 -4.58
C LEU A 99 -0.75 -8.13 -5.43
N GLY A 100 0.20 -8.81 -6.07
CA GLY A 100 -0.04 -10.02 -6.85
C GLY A 100 -0.51 -9.79 -8.29
N THR A 101 -0.63 -8.54 -8.75
CA THR A 101 -1.08 -8.20 -10.10
C THR A 101 -0.05 -8.50 -11.18
N LEU A 102 1.24 -8.51 -10.82
CA LEU A 102 2.35 -8.80 -11.74
C LEU A 102 2.47 -10.30 -12.08
N VAL A 103 1.83 -11.19 -11.31
CA VAL A 103 1.86 -12.63 -11.57
C VAL A 103 0.72 -12.99 -12.52
N THR A 104 1.06 -13.22 -13.79
CA THR A 104 0.11 -13.48 -14.89
C THR A 104 -0.40 -14.93 -14.94
N ALA A 105 0.34 -15.89 -14.37
CA ALA A 105 -0.05 -17.28 -14.30
C ALA A 105 -0.90 -17.56 -13.04
N ARG A 106 -2.11 -18.08 -13.23
CA ARG A 106 -2.85 -18.80 -12.18
C ARG A 106 -2.20 -20.17 -12.01
N ARG A 107 -1.90 -20.52 -10.76
CA ARG A 107 -1.49 -21.89 -10.40
C ARG A 107 -2.73 -22.74 -10.18
#